data_AF-A0AAP0P3C8-F1
#
_entry.id   AF-A0AAP0P3C8-F1
#
_cell.length_a   1.000
_cell.length_b   1.000
_cell.length_c   1.000
_cell.angle_alpha   90.00
_cell.angle_beta   90.00
_cell.angle_gamma   90.00
#
_symmetry.space_group_name_H-M   'P 1'
#
loop_
_entity.id
_entity.type
_entity.pdbx_description
1 polymer ?
#
loop_
_entity_poly.entity_id
_entity_poly.type
_entity_poly.pdbx_seq_one_letter_code
_entity_poly.pdbx_strand_id
1 'polypeptide(L)'
;MCAPFPGGPSDGSLLKSFKDHVALAIWSNEDRPILKCVNHGAQIQEWDLQSCHPDTEGLQRIIQRPGLNTLIDCSYRKANKEVIYAFVERWQPETNTFHLPFGEMSISLEDVSILLKILVTGKVVAVENFARYTEESRSDAIKLVSKLLGVSIEDAEDEVNISKGLTVQKCWLKSRWCPKAGSSDTTYPPVECTARAYLLYLLSCTLFADKSGSRVSIALLKLLEDLDDVGKYAWGAAALAYLYRHLGSATKVQVSQIAGYLTLLEGCVYDHFKLGLATPNAKYMDYVQPRVCRWIQKHETVMNIDKVGSIRRTLDRLRPSEVTWDPYVNYRDNGVVYAMAFYSGTLKYMDVVEPYHPERILIQFGHVQSISDPPYRPLEAHRGPSALKYSVKYEFQ
;
A
#
# COMPACT_ATOMS: atom_id res chain seq x y z
N MET A 1 4.94 -37.07 -0.13
CA MET A 1 5.78 -35.87 -0.30
C MET A 1 5.76 -35.53 -1.79
N CYS A 2 5.29 -34.35 -2.18
CA CYS A 2 5.46 -33.90 -3.56
C CYS A 2 6.97 -33.77 -3.83
N ALA A 3 7.41 -34.19 -5.02
CA ALA A 3 8.79 -33.97 -5.46
C ALA A 3 9.15 -32.47 -5.35
N PRO A 4 10.42 -32.10 -5.09
CA PRO A 4 10.86 -30.71 -5.10
C PRO A 4 10.53 -30.05 -6.44
N PHE A 5 10.12 -28.79 -6.41
CA PHE A 5 9.77 -28.04 -7.61
C PHE A 5 11.05 -27.76 -8.41
N PRO A 6 11.16 -28.19 -9.68
CA PRO A 6 12.29 -27.80 -10.52
C PRO A 6 12.41 -26.27 -10.58
N GLY A 7 13.59 -25.72 -10.30
CA GLY A 7 13.81 -24.27 -10.22
C GLY A 7 13.20 -23.55 -9.01
N GLY A 8 12.54 -24.28 -8.12
CA GLY A 8 11.93 -23.78 -6.88
C GLY A 8 12.67 -24.26 -5.61
N PRO A 9 12.04 -24.13 -4.44
CA PRO A 9 12.66 -24.52 -3.17
C PRO A 9 12.91 -26.04 -3.12
N SER A 10 14.13 -26.42 -2.78
CA SER A 10 14.50 -27.83 -2.54
C SER A 10 13.82 -28.39 -1.28
N ASP A 11 13.52 -27.52 -0.32
CA ASP A 11 12.69 -27.82 0.86
C ASP A 11 11.41 -26.98 0.85
N GLY A 12 10.27 -27.64 0.69
CA GLY A 12 8.94 -27.01 0.72
C GLY A 12 8.40 -26.74 2.13
N SER A 13 9.15 -27.04 3.19
CA SER A 13 8.71 -26.86 4.59
C SER A 13 8.52 -25.37 4.95
N LEU A 14 9.32 -24.50 4.34
CA LEU A 14 9.30 -23.05 4.53
C LEU A 14 8.29 -22.38 3.60
N LEU A 15 8.47 -22.56 2.28
CA LEU A 15 7.65 -21.95 1.23
C LEU A 15 6.49 -22.87 0.82
N LYS A 16 5.60 -23.14 1.79
CA LYS A 16 4.54 -24.15 1.66
C LYS A 16 3.56 -23.89 0.52
N SER A 17 3.38 -22.63 0.11
CA SER A 17 2.46 -22.23 -0.96
C SER A 17 3.13 -22.04 -2.33
N PHE A 18 4.40 -22.42 -2.49
CA PHE A 18 5.13 -22.27 -3.75
C PHE A 18 4.47 -23.04 -4.91
N LYS A 19 3.77 -24.15 -4.62
CA LYS A 19 3.00 -24.92 -5.60
C LYS A 19 1.93 -24.11 -6.36
N ASP A 20 1.43 -23.04 -5.74
CA ASP A 20 0.39 -22.15 -6.28
C ASP A 20 0.98 -20.79 -6.69
N HIS A 21 2.31 -20.67 -6.71
CA HIS A 21 3.04 -19.44 -6.97
C HIS A 21 3.31 -19.24 -8.48
N VAL A 22 3.23 -18.00 -8.95
CA VAL A 22 3.40 -17.62 -10.36
C VAL A 22 4.75 -18.03 -10.93
N ALA A 23 5.82 -17.96 -10.13
CA ALA A 23 7.15 -18.41 -10.53
C ALA A 23 7.18 -19.88 -10.99
N LEU A 24 6.36 -20.76 -10.40
CA LEU A 24 6.27 -22.16 -10.83
C LEU A 24 5.64 -22.28 -12.22
N ALA A 25 4.58 -21.52 -12.49
CA ALA A 25 3.96 -21.48 -13.82
C ALA A 25 4.96 -20.95 -14.87
N ILE A 26 5.66 -19.84 -14.56
CA ILE A 26 6.69 -19.27 -15.44
C ILE A 26 7.80 -20.28 -15.73
N TRP A 27 8.24 -21.03 -14.72
CA TRP A 27 9.23 -22.10 -14.90
C TRP A 27 8.75 -23.20 -15.85
N SER A 28 7.45 -23.51 -15.83
CA SER A 28 6.79 -24.44 -16.75
C SER A 28 6.45 -23.84 -18.12
N ASN A 29 6.95 -22.64 -18.45
CA ASN A 29 6.63 -21.86 -19.65
C ASN A 29 5.15 -21.47 -19.77
N GLU A 30 4.45 -21.39 -18.64
CA GLU A 30 3.08 -20.87 -18.54
C GLU A 30 3.11 -19.49 -17.89
N ASP A 31 2.97 -18.42 -18.70
CA ASP A 31 2.80 -17.08 -18.12
C ASP A 31 1.35 -16.86 -17.67
N ARG A 32 1.16 -15.98 -16.69
CA ARG A 32 -0.18 -15.59 -16.24
C ARG A 32 -0.74 -14.46 -17.10
N PRO A 33 -2.05 -14.21 -17.07
CA PRO A 33 -2.62 -12.98 -17.62
C PRO A 33 -2.03 -11.71 -16.97
N ILE A 34 -2.03 -10.61 -17.73
CA ILE A 34 -1.50 -9.31 -17.27
C ILE A 34 -2.10 -8.93 -15.91
N LEU A 35 -1.23 -8.66 -14.93
CA LEU A 35 -1.60 -8.18 -13.61
C LEU A 35 -1.92 -6.69 -13.71
N LYS A 36 -3.21 -6.34 -13.58
CA LYS A 36 -3.65 -4.95 -13.53
C LYS A 36 -3.18 -4.32 -12.21
N CYS A 37 -2.36 -3.29 -12.32
CA CYS A 37 -1.98 -2.44 -11.20
C CYS A 37 -3.10 -1.45 -10.90
N VAL A 38 -3.71 -1.55 -9.72
CA VAL A 38 -4.69 -0.57 -9.25
C VAL A 38 -3.94 0.58 -8.60
N ASN A 39 -3.88 1.70 -9.32
CA ASN A 39 -3.27 2.94 -8.85
C ASN A 39 -4.22 4.11 -9.13
N HIS A 40 -4.40 4.97 -8.12
CA HIS A 40 -5.28 6.14 -8.18
C HIS A 40 -4.53 7.46 -8.00
N GLY A 41 -3.19 7.48 -8.13
CA GLY A 41 -2.40 8.69 -7.97
C GLY A 41 -2.84 9.86 -8.87
N ALA A 42 -3.30 9.57 -10.10
CA ALA A 42 -3.87 10.59 -10.97
C ALA A 42 -5.17 11.21 -10.41
N GLN A 43 -5.98 10.42 -9.70
CA GLN A 43 -7.28 10.84 -9.17
C GLN A 43 -7.13 11.86 -8.03
N ILE A 44 -6.05 11.79 -7.26
CA ILE A 44 -5.74 12.72 -6.15
C ILE A 44 -5.73 14.17 -6.65
N GLN A 45 -5.20 14.38 -7.85
CA GLN A 45 -5.07 15.71 -8.48
C GLN A 45 -6.37 16.22 -9.08
N GLU A 46 -7.40 15.37 -9.17
CA GLU A 46 -8.69 15.78 -9.71
C GLU A 46 -9.60 16.45 -8.66
N TRP A 47 -9.21 16.42 -7.38
CA TRP A 47 -9.90 17.09 -6.29
C TRP A 47 -9.17 18.40 -5.98
N ASP A 48 -9.70 19.51 -6.47
CA ASP A 48 -9.10 20.82 -6.25
C ASP A 48 -9.40 21.31 -4.82
N LEU A 49 -8.39 21.26 -3.95
CA LEU A 49 -8.50 21.75 -2.58
C LEU A 49 -8.65 23.27 -2.47
N GLN A 50 -8.30 24.02 -3.51
CA GLN A 50 -8.37 25.49 -3.48
C GLN A 50 -9.80 26.01 -3.70
N SER A 51 -10.63 25.24 -4.40
CA SER A 51 -11.98 25.67 -4.78
C SER A 51 -13.09 24.86 -4.14
N CYS A 52 -12.76 23.86 -3.32
CA CYS A 52 -13.76 22.92 -2.80
C CYS A 52 -14.53 23.42 -1.57
N HIS A 53 -14.02 24.46 -0.89
CA HIS A 53 -14.64 25.03 0.31
C HIS A 53 -14.26 26.52 0.47
N PRO A 54 -15.19 27.39 0.95
CA PRO A 54 -14.91 28.82 1.15
C PRO A 54 -13.84 29.08 2.22
N ASP A 55 -13.80 28.28 3.28
CA ASP A 55 -12.70 28.29 4.26
C ASP A 55 -11.55 27.40 3.79
N THR A 56 -10.81 27.87 2.78
CA THR A 56 -9.68 27.14 2.19
C THR A 56 -8.52 27.02 3.19
N GLU A 57 -8.26 28.06 3.98
CA GLU A 57 -7.16 28.06 4.96
C GLU A 57 -7.42 27.08 6.11
N GLY A 58 -8.65 27.05 6.65
CA GLY A 58 -9.05 26.07 7.66
C GLY A 58 -8.96 24.64 7.15
N LEU A 59 -9.40 24.40 5.91
CA LEU A 59 -9.31 23.09 5.27
C LEU A 59 -7.86 22.63 5.13
N GLN A 60 -6.98 23.50 4.62
CA GLN A 60 -5.55 23.17 4.48
C GLN A 60 -4.91 22.88 5.83
N ARG A 61 -5.23 23.66 6.87
CA ARG A 61 -4.72 23.44 8.22
C ARG A 61 -5.11 22.07 8.77
N ILE A 62 -6.38 21.67 8.58
CA ILE A 62 -6.86 20.36 9.02
C ILE A 62 -6.19 19.22 8.24
N ILE A 63 -6.03 19.36 6.91
CA ILE A 63 -5.43 18.31 6.07
C ILE A 63 -3.92 18.16 6.34
N GLN A 64 -3.22 19.25 6.64
CA GLN A 64 -1.78 19.23 6.91
C GLN A 64 -1.43 18.70 8.30
N ARG A 65 -2.29 18.95 9.30
CA ARG A 65 -2.02 18.59 10.71
C ARG A 65 -1.69 17.11 10.94
N PRO A 66 -2.32 16.12 10.27
CA PRO A 66 -1.96 14.71 10.42
C PRO A 66 -0.62 14.29 9.80
N GLY A 67 0.00 15.15 8.98
CA GLY A 67 1.22 14.79 8.22
C GLY A 67 0.96 13.86 7.03
N LEU A 68 -0.29 13.63 6.64
CA LEU A 68 -0.66 12.81 5.48
C LEU A 68 -0.63 13.58 4.15
N ASN A 69 -0.46 14.91 4.20
CA ASN A 69 -0.40 15.77 3.02
C ASN A 69 0.77 15.41 2.08
N THR A 70 1.82 14.77 2.59
CA THR A 70 2.94 14.29 1.76
C THR A 70 2.48 13.33 0.66
N LEU A 71 1.41 12.57 0.91
CA LEU A 71 0.82 11.62 -0.04
C LEU A 71 0.23 12.30 -1.27
N ILE A 72 -0.12 13.59 -1.18
CA ILE A 72 -0.63 14.39 -2.29
C ILE A 72 0.47 14.59 -3.34
N ASP A 73 1.68 14.87 -2.86
CA ASP A 73 2.83 15.23 -3.69
C ASP A 73 3.65 14.01 -4.13
N CYS A 74 3.66 12.96 -3.31
CA CYS A 74 4.56 11.83 -3.51
C CYS A 74 3.94 10.70 -4.34
N SER A 75 2.62 10.69 -4.52
CA SER A 75 1.92 9.63 -5.24
C SER A 75 2.17 9.68 -6.74
N TYR A 76 2.70 8.58 -7.27
CA TYR A 76 2.89 8.42 -8.70
C TYR A 76 1.57 8.36 -9.46
N ARG A 77 1.42 9.20 -10.49
CA ARG A 77 0.17 9.30 -11.26
C ARG A 77 -0.22 8.01 -11.96
N LYS A 78 0.77 7.22 -12.39
CA LYS A 78 0.59 5.91 -13.04
C LYS A 78 1.57 4.94 -12.42
N ALA A 79 1.22 3.67 -12.33
CA ALA A 79 2.14 2.64 -11.85
C ALA A 79 3.03 2.12 -12.99
N ASN A 80 4.32 1.88 -12.74
CA ASN A 80 5.20 1.16 -13.67
C ASN A 80 4.88 -0.34 -13.61
N LYS A 81 3.98 -0.76 -14.48
CA LYS A 81 3.39 -2.10 -14.45
C LYS A 81 4.43 -3.19 -14.67
N GLU A 82 5.41 -2.98 -15.55
CA GLU A 82 6.44 -3.96 -15.87
C GLU A 82 7.36 -4.23 -14.66
N VAL A 83 7.74 -3.18 -13.94
CA VAL A 83 8.53 -3.29 -12.70
C VAL A 83 7.74 -4.03 -11.64
N ILE A 84 6.51 -3.60 -11.37
CA ILE A 84 5.66 -4.23 -10.35
C ILE A 84 5.44 -5.70 -10.67
N TYR A 85 5.13 -6.01 -11.93
CA TYR A 85 4.89 -7.38 -12.37
C TYR A 85 6.10 -8.29 -12.12
N ALA A 86 7.30 -7.86 -12.52
CA ALA A 86 8.53 -8.63 -12.35
C ALA A 86 8.95 -8.79 -10.87
N PHE A 87 8.70 -7.79 -10.03
CA PHE A 87 9.01 -7.87 -8.59
C PHE A 87 7.99 -8.71 -7.81
N VAL A 88 6.71 -8.67 -8.18
CA VAL A 88 5.68 -9.56 -7.61
C VAL A 88 6.05 -11.02 -7.79
N GLU A 89 6.69 -11.39 -8.91
CA GLU A 89 7.14 -12.76 -9.16
C GLU A 89 8.28 -13.22 -8.26
N ARG A 90 8.96 -12.29 -7.57
CA ARG A 90 10.02 -12.59 -6.61
C ARG A 90 9.50 -12.63 -5.18
N TRP A 91 8.30 -12.10 -4.91
CA TRP A 91 7.75 -12.01 -3.56
C TRP A 91 7.38 -13.37 -2.98
N GLN A 92 7.82 -13.70 -1.76
CA GLN A 92 7.42 -14.89 -1.02
C GLN A 92 6.48 -14.51 0.15
N PRO A 93 5.19 -14.91 0.09
CA PRO A 93 4.20 -14.54 1.12
C PRO A 93 4.43 -15.16 2.51
N GLU A 94 5.28 -16.17 2.63
CA GLU A 94 5.60 -16.82 3.90
C GLU A 94 6.64 -16.03 4.70
N THR A 95 7.56 -15.35 4.03
CA THR A 95 8.62 -14.56 4.68
C THR A 95 8.39 -13.05 4.55
N ASN A 96 7.44 -12.62 3.71
CA ASN A 96 7.22 -11.23 3.32
C ASN A 96 8.50 -10.57 2.81
N THR A 97 9.18 -11.24 1.88
CA THR A 97 10.41 -10.79 1.23
C THR A 97 10.41 -11.11 -0.27
N PHE A 98 11.14 -10.34 -1.06
CA PHE A 98 11.60 -10.71 -2.39
C PHE A 98 12.75 -11.71 -2.29
N HIS A 99 12.67 -12.80 -3.05
CA HIS A 99 13.74 -13.77 -3.22
C HIS A 99 14.51 -13.45 -4.50
N LEU A 100 15.76 -13.02 -4.33
CA LEU A 100 16.67 -12.58 -5.40
C LEU A 100 17.92 -13.48 -5.42
N PRO A 101 18.73 -13.45 -6.49
CA PRO A 101 19.89 -14.37 -6.63
C PRO A 101 20.90 -14.34 -5.48
N PHE A 102 20.94 -13.24 -4.72
CA PHE A 102 21.87 -13.03 -3.61
C PHE A 102 21.23 -13.16 -2.22
N GLY A 103 19.92 -13.46 -2.14
CA GLY A 103 19.20 -13.59 -0.86
C GLY A 103 17.88 -12.82 -0.80
N GLU A 104 17.42 -12.60 0.42
CA GLU A 104 16.14 -11.94 0.70
C GLU A 104 16.31 -10.41 0.79
N MET A 105 15.30 -9.70 0.26
CA MET A 105 15.12 -8.26 0.42
C MET A 105 13.65 -7.95 0.68
N SER A 106 13.31 -6.83 1.31
CA SER A 106 11.91 -6.44 1.49
C SER A 106 11.75 -4.93 1.66
N ILE A 107 10.50 -4.47 1.67
CA ILE A 107 10.13 -3.09 1.96
C ILE A 107 10.06 -2.94 3.48
N SER A 108 10.98 -2.20 4.08
CA SER A 108 11.07 -2.02 5.52
C SER A 108 10.19 -0.88 6.06
N LEU A 109 10.04 -0.79 7.39
CA LEU A 109 9.46 0.40 8.03
C LEU A 109 10.33 1.66 7.80
N GLU A 110 11.65 1.50 7.64
CA GLU A 110 12.56 2.60 7.27
C GLU A 110 12.24 3.12 5.86
N ASP A 111 12.01 2.22 4.89
CA ASP A 111 11.56 2.57 3.53
C ASP A 111 10.29 3.42 3.58
N VAL A 112 9.27 2.96 4.30
CA VAL A 112 7.98 3.65 4.42
C VAL A 112 8.17 5.06 4.98
N SER A 113 8.92 5.18 6.08
CA SER A 113 9.13 6.44 6.76
C SER A 113 9.89 7.44 5.89
N ILE A 114 10.97 7.00 5.22
CA ILE A 114 11.83 7.90 4.44
C ILE A 114 11.24 8.23 3.07
N LEU A 115 10.69 7.23 2.37
CA LEU A 115 10.11 7.43 1.03
C LEU A 115 8.89 8.34 1.07
N LEU A 116 8.02 8.16 2.07
CA LEU A 116 6.71 8.81 2.13
C LEU A 116 6.63 9.94 3.16
N LYS A 117 7.57 10.01 4.10
CA LYS A 117 7.55 10.95 5.25
C LYS A 117 6.27 10.86 6.08
N ILE A 118 5.77 9.64 6.31
CA ILE A 118 4.62 9.36 7.18
C ILE A 118 5.03 8.56 8.41
N LEU A 119 4.20 8.62 9.46
CA LEU A 119 4.47 7.98 10.72
C LEU A 119 4.31 6.45 10.64
N VAL A 120 5.33 5.72 11.11
CA VAL A 120 5.34 4.24 11.17
C VAL A 120 5.09 3.68 12.57
N THR A 121 5.02 4.56 13.58
CA THR A 121 4.71 4.22 14.97
C THR A 121 3.43 4.91 15.43
N GLY A 122 2.86 4.50 16.55
CA GLY A 122 1.67 5.14 17.12
C GLY A 122 0.48 4.18 17.24
N LYS A 123 -0.73 4.74 17.24
CA LYS A 123 -1.98 3.98 17.42
C LYS A 123 -2.17 2.99 16.28
N VAL A 124 -2.63 1.79 16.61
CA VAL A 124 -2.98 0.76 15.62
C VAL A 124 -4.14 1.24 14.76
N VAL A 125 -4.03 1.04 13.45
CA VAL A 125 -5.07 1.37 12.47
C VAL A 125 -6.06 0.20 12.40
N ALA A 126 -6.98 0.14 13.36
CA ALA A 126 -8.00 -0.91 13.42
C ALA A 126 -9.30 -0.41 14.03
N VAL A 127 -10.43 -0.97 13.59
CA VAL A 127 -11.77 -0.66 14.10
C VAL A 127 -12.57 -1.95 14.25
N GLU A 128 -13.21 -2.14 15.40
CA GLU A 128 -13.94 -3.38 15.71
C GLU A 128 -15.34 -3.41 15.07
N ASN A 129 -16.09 -2.30 15.13
CA ASN A 129 -17.51 -2.23 14.73
C ASN A 129 -17.79 -2.38 13.23
N PHE A 130 -16.76 -2.39 12.38
CA PHE A 130 -16.90 -2.48 10.91
C PHE A 130 -16.15 -3.67 10.29
N ALA A 131 -15.75 -4.64 11.10
CA ALA A 131 -15.02 -5.82 10.62
C ALA A 131 -15.90 -6.78 9.80
N ARG A 132 -17.22 -6.78 10.01
CA ARG A 132 -18.17 -7.65 9.31
C ARG A 132 -19.48 -6.93 9.04
N TYR A 133 -20.11 -7.27 7.92
CA TYR A 133 -21.45 -6.78 7.60
C TYR A 133 -22.48 -7.44 8.52
N THR A 134 -23.20 -6.60 9.25
CA THR A 134 -24.44 -6.88 9.99
C THR A 134 -25.40 -5.70 9.81
N GLU A 135 -26.70 -5.90 10.00
CA GLU A 135 -27.67 -4.80 9.94
C GLU A 135 -27.37 -3.70 10.96
N GLU A 136 -26.83 -4.06 12.13
CA GLU A 136 -26.35 -3.12 13.14
C GLU A 136 -25.16 -2.30 12.61
N SER A 137 -24.13 -2.96 12.08
CA SER A 137 -22.96 -2.25 11.51
C SER A 137 -23.35 -1.36 10.32
N ARG A 138 -24.36 -1.75 9.53
CA ARG A 138 -24.91 -0.93 8.44
C ARG A 138 -25.60 0.30 9.00
N SER A 139 -26.45 0.16 10.02
CA SER A 139 -27.11 1.29 10.68
C SER A 139 -26.09 2.27 11.26
N ASP A 140 -25.05 1.76 11.91
CA ASP A 140 -23.97 2.58 12.46
C ASP A 140 -23.12 3.25 11.37
N ALA A 141 -22.89 2.57 10.25
CA ALA A 141 -22.22 3.14 9.09
C ALA A 141 -23.00 4.34 8.52
N ILE A 142 -24.32 4.22 8.37
CA ILE A 142 -25.19 5.31 7.89
C ILE A 142 -25.13 6.52 8.85
N LYS A 143 -25.28 6.28 10.16
CA LYS A 143 -25.17 7.33 11.18
C LYS A 143 -23.80 8.01 11.15
N LEU A 144 -22.74 7.23 10.98
CA LEU A 144 -21.37 7.75 10.92
C LEU A 144 -21.13 8.59 9.67
N VAL A 145 -21.58 8.13 8.51
CA VAL A 145 -21.49 8.87 7.23
C VAL A 145 -22.25 10.18 7.33
N SER A 146 -23.51 10.16 7.78
CA SER A 146 -24.32 11.37 7.95
C SER A 146 -23.65 12.36 8.92
N LYS A 147 -23.26 11.90 10.11
CA LYS A 147 -22.63 12.75 11.14
C LYS A 147 -21.31 13.35 10.69
N LEU A 148 -20.40 12.54 10.14
CA LEU A 148 -19.01 12.96 9.91
C LEU A 148 -18.77 13.60 8.55
N LEU A 149 -19.62 13.31 7.56
CA LEU A 149 -19.54 13.95 6.25
C LEU A 149 -20.57 15.09 6.09
N GLY A 150 -21.49 15.26 7.04
CA GLY A 150 -22.45 16.37 7.05
C GLY A 150 -23.54 16.24 6.00
N VAL A 151 -24.00 15.02 5.73
CA VAL A 151 -25.12 14.72 4.81
C VAL A 151 -26.35 14.26 5.58
N SER A 152 -27.52 14.31 4.95
CA SER A 152 -28.75 13.77 5.55
C SER A 152 -28.63 12.25 5.77
N ILE A 153 -29.47 11.71 6.65
CA ILE A 153 -29.51 10.26 6.89
C ILE A 153 -29.97 9.53 5.64
N GLU A 154 -30.89 10.11 4.87
CA GLU A 154 -31.37 9.58 3.61
C GLU A 154 -30.26 9.51 2.55
N ASP A 155 -29.49 10.61 2.37
CA ASP A 155 -28.34 10.64 1.43
C ASP A 155 -27.28 9.60 1.82
N ALA A 156 -27.01 9.46 3.12
CA ALA A 156 -26.06 8.47 3.63
C ALA A 156 -26.55 7.04 3.40
N GLU A 157 -27.84 6.77 3.62
CA GLU A 157 -28.46 5.46 3.40
C GLU A 157 -28.43 5.07 1.92
N ASP A 158 -28.78 5.98 1.02
CA ASP A 158 -28.74 5.75 -0.42
C ASP A 158 -27.33 5.38 -0.89
N GLU A 159 -26.31 6.14 -0.48
CA GLU A 159 -24.92 5.85 -0.86
C GLU A 159 -24.42 4.53 -0.27
N VAL A 160 -24.73 4.25 1.00
CA VAL A 160 -24.39 2.98 1.65
C VAL A 160 -25.05 1.80 0.91
N ASN A 161 -26.29 1.95 0.46
CA ASN A 161 -26.99 0.93 -0.32
C ASN A 161 -26.34 0.69 -1.68
N ILE A 162 -26.00 1.77 -2.40
CA ILE A 162 -25.37 1.68 -3.72
C ILE A 162 -23.97 1.04 -3.64
N SER A 163 -23.23 1.31 -2.57
CA SER A 163 -21.81 0.93 -2.47
C SER A 163 -21.55 -0.46 -1.84
N LYS A 164 -22.60 -1.19 -1.41
CA LYS A 164 -22.55 -2.50 -0.71
C LYS A 164 -22.31 -2.43 0.80
N GLY A 165 -22.99 -1.53 1.49
CA GLY A 165 -23.26 -1.62 2.94
C GLY A 165 -22.24 -0.96 3.86
N LEU A 166 -20.95 -1.31 3.76
CA LEU A 166 -19.90 -0.78 4.67
C LEU A 166 -18.85 0.06 3.95
N THR A 167 -19.23 0.64 2.82
CA THR A 167 -18.35 1.46 2.01
C THR A 167 -19.06 2.72 1.55
N VAL A 168 -18.32 3.62 0.91
CA VAL A 168 -18.83 4.72 0.09
C VAL A 168 -18.03 4.78 -1.22
N GLN A 169 -18.58 5.39 -2.26
CA GLN A 169 -17.94 5.55 -3.56
C GLN A 169 -17.02 6.77 -3.57
N LYS A 170 -15.85 6.61 -4.18
CA LYS A 170 -14.88 7.69 -4.43
C LYS A 170 -15.47 8.78 -5.30
N CYS A 171 -16.27 8.42 -6.31
CA CYS A 171 -16.93 9.39 -7.18
C CYS A 171 -17.99 10.21 -6.44
N TRP A 172 -18.74 9.59 -5.52
CA TRP A 172 -19.72 10.27 -4.68
C TRP A 172 -19.04 11.28 -3.75
N LEU A 173 -17.95 10.87 -3.08
CA LEU A 173 -17.11 11.78 -2.30
C LEU A 173 -16.68 13.00 -3.14
N LYS A 174 -16.11 12.75 -4.31
CA LYS A 174 -15.66 13.83 -5.17
C LYS A 174 -16.81 14.73 -5.65
N SER A 175 -17.93 14.17 -6.10
CA SER A 175 -19.03 14.98 -6.62
C SER A 175 -19.68 15.87 -5.58
N ARG A 176 -19.69 15.45 -4.31
CA ARG A 176 -20.37 16.15 -3.22
C ARG A 176 -19.49 17.22 -2.58
N TRP A 177 -18.20 16.94 -2.38
CA TRP A 177 -17.27 17.83 -1.69
C TRP A 177 -16.20 18.46 -2.60
N CYS A 178 -16.25 18.23 -3.91
CA CYS A 178 -15.45 18.97 -4.90
C CYS A 178 -16.40 19.56 -5.97
N PRO A 179 -17.09 20.68 -5.68
CA PRO A 179 -18.04 21.28 -6.61
C PRO A 179 -17.36 21.68 -7.93
N LYS A 180 -18.09 21.55 -9.04
CA LYS A 180 -17.64 22.10 -10.33
C LYS A 180 -17.80 23.62 -10.32
N ALA A 181 -16.85 24.32 -10.94
CA ALA A 181 -16.95 25.77 -11.14
C ALA A 181 -18.32 26.14 -11.76
N GLY A 182 -19.06 27.05 -11.11
CA GLY A 182 -20.39 27.48 -11.54
C GLY A 182 -21.59 26.79 -10.86
N SER A 183 -21.36 25.92 -9.87
CA SER A 183 -22.42 25.43 -8.97
C SER A 183 -23.09 26.59 -8.22
N SER A 184 -24.42 26.70 -8.30
CA SER A 184 -25.20 27.70 -7.53
C SER A 184 -25.49 27.27 -6.09
N ASP A 185 -25.09 26.06 -5.70
CA ASP A 185 -25.27 25.58 -4.33
C ASP A 185 -24.29 26.30 -3.40
N THR A 186 -24.83 27.11 -2.50
CA THR A 186 -24.08 27.95 -1.56
C THR A 186 -24.00 27.35 -0.16
N THR A 187 -24.61 26.18 0.05
CA THR A 187 -24.59 25.50 1.35
C THR A 187 -23.38 24.58 1.42
N TYR A 188 -22.37 25.00 2.18
CA TYR A 188 -21.20 24.18 2.47
C TYR A 188 -21.37 23.48 3.82
N PRO A 189 -21.09 22.16 3.93
CA PRO A 189 -20.99 21.52 5.22
C PRO A 189 -19.82 22.12 6.02
N PRO A 190 -19.75 21.91 7.34
CA PRO A 190 -18.59 22.33 8.13
C PRO A 190 -17.26 21.90 7.51
N VAL A 191 -16.22 22.73 7.63
CA VAL A 191 -14.91 22.51 6.99
C VAL A 191 -14.32 21.15 7.37
N GLU A 192 -14.58 20.67 8.58
CA GLU A 192 -14.16 19.37 9.09
C GLU A 192 -14.80 18.21 8.32
N CYS A 193 -16.04 18.36 7.85
CA CYS A 193 -16.71 17.34 7.04
C CYS A 193 -16.01 17.20 5.68
N THR A 194 -15.70 18.34 5.05
CA THR A 194 -14.93 18.38 3.80
C THR A 194 -13.53 17.80 3.99
N ALA A 195 -12.87 18.12 5.11
CA ALA A 195 -11.55 17.56 5.43
C ALA A 195 -11.60 16.04 5.62
N ARG A 196 -12.60 15.50 6.33
CA ARG A 196 -12.79 14.05 6.49
C ARG A 196 -13.08 13.37 5.15
N ALA A 197 -13.93 13.95 4.31
CA ALA A 197 -14.20 13.43 2.97
C ALA A 197 -12.92 13.36 2.12
N TYR A 198 -12.10 14.42 2.15
CA TYR A 198 -10.84 14.45 1.42
C TYR A 198 -9.80 13.48 1.98
N LEU A 199 -9.61 13.41 3.30
CA LEU A 199 -8.68 12.47 3.93
C LEU A 199 -9.08 11.02 3.65
N LEU A 200 -10.38 10.71 3.71
CA LEU A 200 -10.92 9.40 3.36
C LEU A 200 -10.61 9.05 1.90
N TYR A 201 -10.84 10.01 0.99
CA TYR A 201 -10.51 9.88 -0.42
C TYR A 201 -9.00 9.66 -0.65
N LEU A 202 -8.14 10.49 -0.04
CA LEU A 202 -6.69 10.42 -0.13
C LEU A 202 -6.16 9.06 0.31
N LEU A 203 -6.56 8.59 1.50
CA LEU A 203 -6.17 7.28 2.04
C LEU A 203 -6.59 6.13 1.11
N SER A 204 -7.78 6.22 0.53
CA SER A 204 -8.30 5.21 -0.41
C SER A 204 -7.63 5.20 -1.77
N CYS A 205 -7.04 6.33 -2.17
CA CYS A 205 -6.32 6.46 -3.44
C CYS A 205 -4.83 6.08 -3.29
N THR A 206 -4.33 6.03 -2.05
CA THR A 206 -2.92 5.85 -1.71
C THR A 206 -2.71 4.58 -0.88
N LEU A 207 -2.58 4.72 0.45
CA LEU A 207 -2.19 3.68 1.40
C LEU A 207 -3.06 2.43 1.29
N PHE A 208 -4.36 2.63 1.15
CA PHE A 208 -5.37 1.56 1.23
C PHE A 208 -6.16 1.38 -0.06
N ALA A 209 -5.55 1.70 -1.21
CA ALA A 209 -6.12 1.36 -2.51
C ALA A 209 -6.46 -0.13 -2.58
N ASP A 210 -7.72 -0.45 -2.87
CA ASP A 210 -8.23 -1.81 -2.93
C ASP A 210 -8.47 -2.25 -4.38
N LYS A 211 -8.81 -3.53 -4.57
CA LYS A 211 -9.09 -4.09 -5.91
C LYS A 211 -10.43 -3.60 -6.49
N SER A 212 -11.31 -3.01 -5.68
CA SER A 212 -12.58 -2.45 -6.19
C SER A 212 -12.31 -1.24 -7.09
N GLY A 213 -11.31 -0.44 -6.73
CA GLY A 213 -10.89 0.75 -7.46
C GLY A 213 -11.87 1.92 -7.40
N SER A 214 -13.07 1.75 -6.84
CA SER A 214 -14.12 2.78 -6.83
C SER A 214 -14.72 3.04 -5.45
N ARG A 215 -14.44 2.18 -4.46
CA ARG A 215 -15.06 2.25 -3.13
C ARG A 215 -14.02 2.45 -2.04
N VAL A 216 -14.49 2.94 -0.89
CA VAL A 216 -13.71 3.21 0.30
C VAL A 216 -14.43 2.64 1.51
N SER A 217 -13.70 1.95 2.40
CA SER A 217 -14.27 1.42 3.64
C SER A 217 -14.66 2.54 4.60
N ILE A 218 -15.87 2.45 5.16
CA ILE A 218 -16.34 3.36 6.22
C ILE A 218 -15.55 3.18 7.52
N ALA A 219 -14.87 2.05 7.70
CA ALA A 219 -13.94 1.86 8.82
C ALA A 219 -12.82 2.91 8.83
N LEU A 220 -12.36 3.38 7.67
CA LEU A 220 -11.41 4.49 7.58
C LEU A 220 -12.03 5.80 8.05
N LEU A 221 -13.31 6.06 7.73
CA LEU A 221 -14.01 7.26 8.20
C LEU A 221 -14.11 7.29 9.74
N LYS A 222 -14.27 6.14 10.39
CA LYS A 222 -14.27 6.04 11.85
C LYS A 222 -12.93 6.47 12.46
N LEU A 223 -11.81 6.13 11.82
CA LEU A 223 -10.48 6.57 12.24
C LEU A 223 -10.25 8.08 12.05
N LEU A 224 -11.09 8.73 11.24
CA LEU A 224 -11.09 10.18 10.99
C LEU A 224 -12.11 10.94 11.85
N GLU A 225 -12.76 10.28 12.82
CA GLU A 225 -13.76 10.94 13.68
C GLU A 225 -13.13 12.10 14.46
N ASP A 226 -12.04 11.84 15.17
CA ASP A 226 -11.23 12.86 15.82
C ASP A 226 -10.03 13.22 14.94
N LEU A 227 -10.11 14.40 14.31
CA LEU A 227 -9.09 14.94 13.43
C LEU A 227 -7.75 15.20 14.15
N ASP A 228 -7.77 15.39 15.47
CA ASP A 228 -6.58 15.61 16.29
C ASP A 228 -5.79 14.32 16.54
N ASP A 229 -6.47 13.18 16.43
CA ASP A 229 -5.90 11.86 16.61
C ASP A 229 -5.38 11.26 15.30
N VAL A 230 -5.80 11.76 14.13
CA VAL A 230 -5.43 11.22 12.82
C VAL A 230 -3.90 11.17 12.67
N GLY A 231 -3.17 12.20 13.10
CA GLY A 231 -1.71 12.22 13.03
C GLY A 231 -0.99 11.26 13.99
N LYS A 232 -1.71 10.60 14.90
CA LYS A 232 -1.14 9.70 15.92
C LYS A 232 -1.21 8.23 15.54
N TYR A 233 -1.85 7.90 14.42
CA TYR A 233 -1.90 6.51 13.93
C TYR A 233 -0.63 6.13 13.19
N ALA A 234 -0.26 4.85 13.30
CA ALA A 234 0.85 4.24 12.58
C ALA A 234 0.49 3.96 11.11
N TRP A 235 0.09 4.99 10.36
CA TRP A 235 -0.38 4.88 8.96
C TRP A 235 0.61 4.15 8.06
N GLY A 236 1.91 4.39 8.25
CA GLY A 236 2.96 3.74 7.49
C GLY A 236 3.06 2.24 7.75
N ALA A 237 3.04 1.81 9.03
CA ALA A 237 3.05 0.39 9.38
C ALA A 237 1.79 -0.33 8.85
N ALA A 238 0.63 0.31 8.96
CA ALA A 238 -0.62 -0.20 8.41
C ALA A 238 -0.58 -0.33 6.88
N ALA A 239 -0.06 0.69 6.19
CA ALA A 239 0.11 0.66 4.73
C ALA A 239 1.05 -0.48 4.30
N LEU A 240 2.14 -0.71 5.05
CA LEU A 240 3.07 -1.80 4.77
C LEU A 240 2.42 -3.17 4.96
N ALA A 241 1.69 -3.39 6.06
CA ALA A 241 0.93 -4.62 6.29
C ALA A 241 -0.06 -4.88 5.13
N TYR A 242 -0.77 -3.84 4.70
CA TYR A 242 -1.73 -3.96 3.61
C TYR A 242 -1.04 -4.26 2.27
N LEU A 243 0.11 -3.62 1.98
CA LEU A 243 0.89 -3.88 0.79
C LEU A 243 1.47 -5.31 0.76
N TYR A 244 2.00 -5.81 1.89
CA TYR A 244 2.47 -7.19 2.03
C TYR A 244 1.37 -8.20 1.70
N ARG A 245 0.15 -7.99 2.21
CA ARG A 245 -1.02 -8.82 1.90
C ARG A 245 -1.35 -8.81 0.40
N HIS A 246 -1.30 -7.64 -0.24
CA HIS A 246 -1.57 -7.52 -1.68
C HIS A 246 -0.47 -8.15 -2.54
N LEU A 247 0.80 -7.98 -2.17
CA LEU A 247 1.92 -8.66 -2.80
C LEU A 247 1.76 -10.18 -2.69
N GLY A 248 1.48 -10.69 -1.49
CA GLY A 248 1.28 -12.11 -1.26
C GLY A 248 0.12 -12.72 -2.04
N SER A 249 -1.00 -11.99 -2.13
CA SER A 249 -2.13 -12.38 -2.99
C SER A 249 -1.76 -12.34 -4.47
N ALA A 250 -0.98 -11.33 -4.91
CA ALA A 250 -0.60 -11.14 -6.30
C ALA A 250 0.44 -12.16 -6.80
N THR A 251 1.07 -12.95 -5.94
CA THR A 251 1.96 -14.04 -6.39
C THR A 251 1.19 -15.23 -6.98
N LYS A 252 -0.14 -15.26 -6.87
CA LYS A 252 -0.96 -16.39 -7.32
C LYS A 252 -1.32 -16.25 -8.80
N VAL A 253 -1.21 -17.36 -9.54
CA VAL A 253 -1.37 -17.41 -11.01
C VAL A 253 -2.72 -16.86 -11.47
N GLN A 254 -3.81 -17.14 -10.74
CA GLN A 254 -5.16 -16.72 -11.14
C GLN A 254 -5.53 -15.31 -10.67
N VAL A 255 -4.61 -14.59 -10.02
CA VAL A 255 -4.86 -13.23 -9.54
C VAL A 255 -4.49 -12.23 -10.63
N SER A 256 -5.50 -11.48 -11.09
CA SER A 256 -5.38 -10.53 -12.20
C SER A 256 -5.19 -9.08 -11.77
N GLN A 257 -5.18 -8.79 -10.46
CA GLN A 257 -5.05 -7.43 -9.93
C GLN A 257 -4.18 -7.37 -8.68
N ILE A 258 -3.37 -6.32 -8.59
CA ILE A 258 -2.65 -5.92 -7.38
C ILE A 258 -3.06 -4.49 -6.98
N ALA A 259 -3.22 -4.29 -5.68
CA ALA A 259 -3.53 -3.00 -5.08
C ALA A 259 -2.57 -2.74 -3.89
N GLY A 260 -2.98 -1.90 -2.94
CA GLY A 260 -2.07 -1.30 -1.96
C GLY A 260 -1.29 -0.13 -2.56
N TYR A 261 -0.35 0.43 -1.80
CA TYR A 261 0.34 1.64 -2.21
C TYR A 261 1.53 1.36 -3.14
N LEU A 262 1.26 1.22 -4.44
CA LEU A 262 2.26 0.84 -5.44
C LEU A 262 3.40 1.85 -5.61
N THR A 263 3.17 3.13 -5.28
CA THR A 263 4.22 4.14 -5.19
C THR A 263 5.32 3.77 -4.18
N LEU A 264 4.95 3.17 -3.04
CA LEU A 264 5.92 2.69 -2.06
C LEU A 264 6.77 1.55 -2.61
N LEU A 265 6.14 0.56 -3.27
CA LEU A 265 6.83 -0.55 -3.92
C LEU A 265 7.82 -0.03 -4.98
N GLU A 266 7.37 0.85 -5.87
CA GLU A 266 8.21 1.41 -6.92
C GLU A 266 9.35 2.26 -6.35
N GLY A 267 9.07 3.12 -5.36
CA GLY A 267 10.08 3.95 -4.71
C GLY A 267 11.18 3.13 -4.05
N CYS A 268 10.82 2.06 -3.32
CA CYS A 268 11.77 1.13 -2.73
C CYS A 268 12.62 0.45 -3.82
N VAL A 269 11.98 -0.02 -4.91
CA VAL A 269 12.73 -0.62 -6.02
C VAL A 269 13.73 0.36 -6.64
N TYR A 270 13.34 1.62 -6.82
CA TYR A 270 14.22 2.62 -7.44
C TYR A 270 15.40 3.02 -6.55
N ASP A 271 15.21 3.07 -5.24
CA ASP A 271 16.30 3.39 -4.31
C ASP A 271 17.30 2.23 -4.15
N HIS A 272 16.84 0.99 -4.17
CA HIS A 272 17.71 -0.18 -3.97
C HIS A 272 18.34 -0.72 -5.26
N PHE A 273 17.69 -0.65 -6.42
CA PHE A 273 18.16 -1.36 -7.62
C PHE A 273 18.65 -0.41 -8.73
N LYS A 274 19.94 -0.50 -9.09
CA LYS A 274 20.58 0.31 -10.13
C LYS A 274 20.29 -0.19 -11.56
N LEU A 275 19.00 -0.36 -11.87
CA LEU A 275 18.53 -1.02 -13.08
C LEU A 275 18.06 -0.06 -14.18
N GLY A 276 18.21 1.26 -13.97
CA GLY A 276 17.76 2.25 -14.94
C GLY A 276 16.24 2.25 -15.17
N LEU A 277 15.46 1.79 -14.19
CA LEU A 277 14.00 1.65 -14.25
C LEU A 277 13.27 2.99 -14.11
N ALA A 278 13.91 3.98 -13.51
CA ALA A 278 13.45 5.34 -13.35
C ALA A 278 14.55 6.34 -13.72
N THR A 279 14.19 7.61 -13.89
CA THR A 279 15.12 8.71 -14.14
C THR A 279 15.23 9.57 -12.88
N PRO A 280 16.42 9.97 -12.43
CA PRO A 280 16.55 10.91 -11.33
C PRO A 280 15.85 12.25 -11.63
N ASN A 281 15.13 12.79 -10.65
CA ASN A 281 14.51 14.09 -10.71
C ASN A 281 15.54 15.17 -10.35
N ALA A 282 16.02 15.91 -11.35
CA ALA A 282 17.00 16.98 -11.14
C ALA A 282 16.49 18.15 -10.27
N LYS A 283 15.16 18.28 -10.10
CA LYS A 283 14.53 19.30 -9.26
C LYS A 283 14.24 18.82 -7.84
N TYR A 284 14.54 17.56 -7.52
CA TYR A 284 14.33 17.02 -6.18
C TYR A 284 15.19 17.76 -5.16
N MET A 285 14.53 18.26 -4.12
CA MET A 285 15.20 18.88 -2.98
C MET A 285 15.16 17.94 -1.79
N ASP A 286 16.34 17.50 -1.39
CA ASP A 286 16.49 16.60 -0.25
C ASP A 286 16.03 17.26 1.04
N TYR A 287 15.55 16.45 2.00
CA TYR A 287 14.92 16.87 3.26
C TYR A 287 13.65 17.74 3.15
N VAL A 288 13.39 18.38 2.01
CA VAL A 288 12.16 19.15 1.75
C VAL A 288 11.05 18.22 1.28
N GLN A 289 11.28 17.48 0.18
CA GLN A 289 10.26 16.61 -0.42
C GLN A 289 10.36 15.17 0.09
N PRO A 290 9.27 14.38 0.06
CA PRO A 290 9.35 12.93 0.26
C PRO A 290 10.33 12.29 -0.73
N ARG A 291 11.13 11.33 -0.27
CA ARG A 291 12.26 10.82 -1.05
C ARG A 291 11.84 10.11 -2.34
N VAL A 292 10.63 9.54 -2.38
CA VAL A 292 10.09 8.93 -3.60
C VAL A 292 10.00 9.92 -4.78
N CYS A 293 9.91 11.24 -4.50
CA CYS A 293 9.94 12.31 -5.51
C CYS A 293 11.32 12.48 -6.19
N ARG A 294 12.37 11.82 -5.68
CA ARG A 294 13.70 11.73 -6.31
C ARG A 294 13.64 11.04 -7.66
N TRP A 295 12.61 10.24 -7.93
CA TRP A 295 12.49 9.45 -9.14
C TRP A 295 11.33 9.94 -10.02
N ILE A 296 11.63 10.14 -11.29
CA ILE A 296 10.66 10.35 -12.36
C ILE A 296 10.43 9.01 -13.06
N GLN A 297 9.18 8.57 -13.11
CA GLN A 297 8.81 7.31 -13.73
C GLN A 297 9.03 7.35 -15.25
N LYS A 298 9.62 6.28 -15.79
CA LYS A 298 9.67 6.05 -17.24
C LYS A 298 8.33 5.49 -17.69
N HIS A 299 7.49 6.32 -18.30
CA HIS A 299 6.14 5.94 -18.66
C HIS A 299 6.05 5.30 -20.05
N GLU A 300 5.44 4.11 -20.12
CA GLU A 300 4.85 3.55 -21.33
C GLU A 300 3.34 3.36 -21.11
N THR A 301 2.53 3.73 -22.10
CA THR A 301 1.06 3.70 -21.97
C THR A 301 0.51 2.26 -22.02
N VAL A 302 1.20 1.37 -22.72
CA VAL A 302 0.81 -0.02 -22.96
C VAL A 302 1.84 -0.94 -22.32
N MET A 303 1.36 -2.02 -21.70
CA MET A 303 2.21 -3.07 -21.14
C MET A 303 3.09 -3.66 -22.23
N ASN A 304 4.40 -3.67 -22.01
CA ASN A 304 5.34 -4.33 -22.90
C ASN A 304 5.84 -5.65 -22.28
N ILE A 305 5.31 -6.79 -22.76
CA ILE A 305 5.66 -8.13 -22.27
C ILE A 305 7.15 -8.43 -22.51
N ASP A 306 7.73 -7.98 -23.62
CA ASP A 306 9.16 -8.16 -23.90
C ASP A 306 10.02 -7.40 -22.89
N LYS A 307 9.55 -6.22 -22.44
CA LYS A 307 10.18 -5.44 -21.38
C LYS A 307 10.09 -6.14 -20.03
N VAL A 308 8.96 -6.78 -19.71
CA VAL A 308 8.86 -7.67 -18.52
C VAL A 308 9.89 -8.79 -18.62
N GLY A 309 9.98 -9.48 -19.76
CA GLY A 309 11.00 -10.52 -19.99
C GLY A 309 12.44 -10.00 -19.90
N SER A 310 12.70 -8.75 -20.29
CA SER A 310 13.99 -8.08 -20.11
C SER A 310 14.31 -7.82 -18.63
N ILE A 311 13.34 -7.30 -17.88
CA ILE A 311 13.47 -7.07 -16.43
C ILE A 311 13.68 -8.40 -15.71
N ARG A 312 12.91 -9.45 -16.04
CA ARG A 312 13.09 -10.81 -15.47
C ARG A 312 14.52 -11.30 -15.63
N ARG A 313 15.05 -11.29 -16.86
CA ARG A 313 16.44 -11.69 -17.16
C ARG A 313 17.47 -10.85 -16.41
N THR A 314 17.17 -9.57 -16.20
CA THR A 314 18.03 -8.67 -15.43
C THR A 314 18.01 -9.03 -13.95
N LEU A 315 16.83 -9.30 -13.38
CA LEU A 315 16.67 -9.76 -12.00
C LEU A 315 17.33 -11.13 -11.77
N ASP A 316 17.23 -12.07 -12.72
CA ASP A 316 17.88 -13.39 -12.63
C ASP A 316 19.41 -13.31 -12.62
N ARG A 317 19.98 -12.25 -13.21
CA ARG A 317 21.42 -12.01 -13.31
C ARG A 317 21.93 -10.95 -12.33
N LEU A 318 21.07 -10.48 -11.43
CA LEU A 318 21.34 -9.35 -10.55
C LEU A 318 22.47 -9.68 -9.57
N ARG A 319 23.52 -8.85 -9.56
CA ARG A 319 24.66 -9.02 -8.65
C ARG A 319 24.52 -8.13 -7.40
N PRO A 320 25.11 -8.52 -6.26
CA PRO A 320 25.15 -7.68 -5.06
C PRO A 320 25.69 -6.25 -5.29
N SER A 321 26.60 -6.06 -6.24
CA SER A 321 27.17 -4.74 -6.59
C SER A 321 26.18 -3.79 -7.29
N GLU A 322 25.11 -4.34 -7.86
CA GLU A 322 24.07 -3.60 -8.56
C GLU A 322 22.93 -3.16 -7.61
N VAL A 323 23.06 -3.53 -6.34
CA VAL A 323 22.15 -3.16 -5.25
C VAL A 323 22.79 -2.05 -4.42
N THR A 324 22.01 -1.01 -4.13
CA THR A 324 22.29 -0.08 -3.05
C THR A 324 21.67 -0.68 -1.79
N TRP A 325 22.49 -1.31 -0.95
CA TRP A 325 22.01 -2.01 0.24
C TRP A 325 21.38 -1.08 1.25
N ASP A 326 22.09 0.00 1.58
CA ASP A 326 21.68 0.98 2.57
C ASP A 326 21.55 2.38 1.93
N PRO A 327 20.44 2.65 1.21
CA PRO A 327 20.23 3.93 0.54
C PRO A 327 19.97 5.08 1.52
N TYR A 328 19.78 4.79 2.81
CA TYR A 328 19.28 5.70 3.83
C TYR A 328 20.28 6.04 4.93
N VAL A 329 21.51 5.52 4.85
CA VAL A 329 22.56 5.75 5.85
C VAL A 329 22.69 7.21 6.31
N ASN A 330 22.52 8.17 5.40
CA ASN A 330 22.61 9.62 5.69
C ASN A 330 21.34 10.26 6.27
N TYR A 331 20.25 9.50 6.45
CA TYR A 331 18.94 10.01 6.93
C TYR A 331 18.67 9.59 8.39
N ARG A 332 19.64 8.90 9.02
CA ARG A 332 19.48 8.31 10.35
C ARG A 332 19.79 9.28 11.50
N ASP A 333 19.94 10.57 11.19
CA ASP A 333 20.35 11.63 12.14
C ASP A 333 19.50 11.70 13.42
N ASN A 334 18.25 11.21 13.40
CA ASN A 334 17.34 11.21 14.55
C ASN A 334 17.13 9.83 15.23
N GLY A 335 17.77 8.75 14.77
CA GLY A 335 17.81 7.41 15.41
C GLY A 335 16.51 6.62 15.57
N VAL A 336 15.35 7.28 15.76
CA VAL A 336 14.06 6.63 16.06
C VAL A 336 13.56 5.78 14.91
N VAL A 337 13.60 6.29 13.68
CA VAL A 337 13.16 5.55 12.48
C VAL A 337 14.03 4.31 12.28
N TYR A 338 15.34 4.45 12.48
CA TYR A 338 16.28 3.34 12.37
C TYR A 338 16.02 2.26 13.42
N ALA A 339 15.76 2.64 14.68
CA ALA A 339 15.40 1.68 15.72
C ALA A 339 14.12 0.89 15.36
N MET A 340 13.12 1.56 14.79
CA MET A 340 11.86 0.92 14.37
C MET A 340 12.02 -0.01 13.17
N ALA A 341 13.05 0.20 12.34
CA ALA A 341 13.37 -0.72 11.26
C ALA A 341 13.61 -2.15 11.78
N PHE A 342 14.08 -2.30 13.02
CA PHE A 342 14.36 -3.57 13.69
C PHE A 342 13.23 -4.11 14.58
N TYR A 343 12.03 -3.51 14.54
CA TYR A 343 10.86 -4.12 15.17
C TYR A 343 10.65 -5.53 14.59
N SER A 344 10.57 -6.56 15.43
CA SER A 344 10.27 -7.93 15.00
C SER A 344 8.95 -8.36 15.63
N GLY A 345 7.98 -8.77 14.81
CA GLY A 345 6.62 -9.04 15.25
C GLY A 345 5.62 -8.94 14.10
N THR A 346 4.44 -8.38 14.37
CA THR A 346 3.39 -8.24 13.36
C THR A 346 2.98 -6.78 13.14
N LEU A 347 2.65 -6.46 11.90
CA LEU A 347 2.05 -5.19 11.48
C LEU A 347 0.55 -5.40 11.24
N LYS A 348 -0.25 -4.35 11.45
CA LYS A 348 -1.71 -4.45 11.37
C LYS A 348 -2.38 -3.27 10.67
N TYR A 349 -3.32 -3.63 9.79
CA TYR A 349 -4.32 -2.74 9.21
C TYR A 349 -5.67 -3.45 9.26
N MET A 350 -6.60 -2.95 10.08
CA MET A 350 -7.92 -3.55 10.29
C MET A 350 -7.81 -5.04 10.66
N ASP A 351 -8.32 -5.93 9.81
CA ASP A 351 -8.25 -7.39 9.92
C ASP A 351 -6.99 -8.00 9.26
N VAL A 352 -6.24 -7.21 8.50
CA VAL A 352 -4.98 -7.62 7.88
C VAL A 352 -3.86 -7.54 8.91
N VAL A 353 -3.31 -8.71 9.25
CA VAL A 353 -2.11 -8.85 10.08
C VAL A 353 -1.04 -9.55 9.26
N GLU A 354 0.14 -8.97 9.21
CA GLU A 354 1.29 -9.50 8.46
C GLU A 354 2.55 -9.54 9.33
N PRO A 355 3.32 -10.65 9.29
CA PRO A 355 4.59 -10.72 9.98
C PRO A 355 5.61 -9.78 9.35
N TYR A 356 6.46 -9.18 10.19
CA TYR A 356 7.54 -8.30 9.81
C TYR A 356 8.84 -8.80 10.43
N HIS A 357 9.80 -9.11 9.54
CA HIS A 357 11.01 -9.88 9.82
C HIS A 357 12.26 -9.10 9.42
N PRO A 358 12.66 -8.05 10.15
CA PRO A 358 13.86 -7.30 9.80
C PRO A 358 15.14 -8.12 9.91
N GLU A 359 15.15 -9.18 10.73
CA GLU A 359 16.26 -10.12 10.86
C GLU A 359 16.55 -10.92 9.58
N ARG A 360 15.62 -10.93 8.62
CA ARG A 360 15.77 -11.56 7.31
C ARG A 360 16.43 -10.68 6.26
N ILE A 361 16.54 -9.38 6.54
CA ILE A 361 16.98 -8.36 5.59
C ILE A 361 18.03 -7.43 6.21
N LEU A 362 18.83 -7.94 7.15
CA LEU A 362 19.85 -7.18 7.89
C LEU A 362 20.86 -6.49 6.95
N ILE A 363 21.14 -7.11 5.81
CA ILE A 363 22.03 -6.55 4.80
C ILE A 363 21.52 -5.21 4.22
N GLN A 364 20.20 -4.96 4.21
CA GLN A 364 19.62 -3.67 3.79
C GLN A 364 19.95 -2.52 4.76
N PHE A 365 20.41 -2.85 5.96
CA PHE A 365 20.76 -1.90 7.00
C PHE A 365 22.28 -1.81 7.21
N GLY A 366 23.06 -2.40 6.30
CA GLY A 366 24.52 -2.46 6.39
C GLY A 366 25.06 -3.51 7.37
N HIS A 367 24.20 -4.43 7.85
CA HIS A 367 24.59 -5.47 8.80
C HIS A 367 24.90 -6.80 8.11
N VAL A 368 25.60 -7.68 8.83
CA VAL A 368 25.86 -9.05 8.37
C VAL A 368 24.57 -9.86 8.45
N GLN A 369 24.20 -10.52 7.36
CA GLN A 369 23.04 -11.41 7.32
C GLN A 369 23.41 -12.78 7.91
N SER A 370 22.84 -13.11 9.07
CA SER A 370 22.88 -14.47 9.63
C SER A 370 21.78 -15.35 9.02
N ILE A 371 21.85 -16.65 9.28
CA ILE A 371 20.74 -17.56 8.98
C ILE A 371 19.56 -17.13 9.85
N SER A 372 18.44 -16.78 9.23
CA SER A 372 17.25 -16.32 9.92
C SER A 372 16.40 -17.48 10.45
N ASP A 373 15.71 -17.22 11.55
CA ASP A 373 14.75 -18.16 12.11
C ASP A 373 13.58 -18.44 11.14
N PRO A 374 12.84 -19.55 11.36
CA PRO A 374 11.61 -19.80 10.63
C PRO A 374 10.63 -18.63 10.79
N PRO A 375 9.91 -18.23 9.72
CA PRO A 375 8.93 -17.16 9.78
C PRO A 375 7.79 -17.51 10.72
N TYR A 376 7.07 -16.49 11.19
CA TYR A 376 5.96 -16.71 12.10
C TYR A 376 4.92 -17.66 11.50
N ARG A 377 4.37 -18.52 12.36
CA ARG A 377 3.33 -19.47 11.95
C ARG A 377 1.98 -18.75 11.99
N PRO A 378 1.21 -18.77 10.89
CA PRO A 378 -0.14 -18.23 10.92
C PRO A 378 -1.05 -19.11 11.79
N LEU A 379 -2.05 -18.50 12.42
CA LEU A 379 -3.14 -19.19 13.12
C LEU A 379 -3.98 -19.99 12.13
N GLU A 380 -4.23 -19.42 10.95
CA GLU A 380 -4.96 -20.03 9.84
C GLU A 380 -4.31 -19.58 8.52
N ALA A 381 -4.06 -20.51 7.60
CA ALA A 381 -3.54 -20.15 6.29
C ALA A 381 -4.05 -21.05 5.17
N HIS A 382 -4.72 -20.42 4.23
CA HIS A 382 -5.13 -20.95 2.94
C HIS A 382 -4.51 -20.04 1.87
N ARG A 383 -3.53 -20.53 1.12
CA ARG A 383 -2.83 -19.76 0.07
C ARG A 383 -2.98 -20.41 -1.31
N GLY A 384 -4.22 -20.72 -1.67
CA GLY A 384 -4.54 -21.38 -2.94
C GLY A 384 -4.34 -20.50 -4.17
N PRO A 385 -4.65 -21.02 -5.37
CA PRO A 385 -4.24 -20.40 -6.65
C PRO A 385 -5.04 -19.14 -7.03
N SER A 386 -6.12 -18.82 -6.32
CA SER A 386 -7.01 -17.67 -6.59
C SER A 386 -7.11 -16.73 -5.40
N ALA A 387 -7.52 -15.49 -5.64
CA ALA A 387 -7.73 -14.50 -4.57
C ALA A 387 -8.75 -14.98 -3.51
N LEU A 388 -9.83 -15.65 -3.93
CA LEU A 388 -10.84 -16.19 -3.03
C LEU A 388 -10.32 -17.33 -2.14
N LYS A 389 -9.26 -18.00 -2.59
CA LYS A 389 -8.57 -19.07 -1.85
C LYS A 389 -7.33 -18.56 -1.13
N TYR A 390 -7.12 -17.25 -1.07
CA TYR A 390 -6.03 -16.60 -0.34
C TYR A 390 -6.59 -15.95 0.93
N SER A 391 -6.45 -16.63 2.06
CA SER A 391 -6.82 -16.18 3.40
C SER A 391 -5.73 -16.60 4.37
N VAL A 392 -5.12 -15.63 5.06
CA VAL A 392 -4.08 -15.88 6.06
C VAL A 392 -4.36 -15.03 7.29
N LYS A 393 -4.28 -15.62 8.47
CA LYS A 393 -4.48 -14.94 9.75
C LYS A 393 -3.26 -15.17 10.62
N TYR A 394 -2.70 -14.07 11.12
CA TYR A 394 -1.65 -14.06 12.11
C TYR A 394 -2.21 -13.48 13.41
N GLU A 395 -1.65 -13.91 14.53
CA GLU A 395 -1.89 -13.26 15.82
C GLU A 395 -1.22 -11.88 15.81
N PHE A 396 -1.92 -10.86 16.30
CA PHE A 396 -1.34 -9.53 16.46
C PHE A 396 -0.73 -9.43 17.85
N GLN A 397 0.59 -9.21 17.90
CA GLN A 397 1.39 -9.15 19.13
C GLN A 397 1.41 -7.76 19.76
#